data_AF-A0A2M7WIC4-F1
#
_entry.id   AF-A0A2M7WIC4-F1
#
_cell.length_a   1.000
_cell.length_b   1.000
_cell.length_c   1.000
_cell.angle_alpha   90.00
_cell.angle_beta   90.00
_cell.angle_gamma   90.00
#
_symmetry.space_group_name_H-M   'P 1'
#
loop_
_entity.id
_entity.type
_entity.pdbx_description
1 polymer ?
#
loop_
_entity_poly.entity_id
_entity_poly.type
_entity_poly.pdbx_seq_one_letter_code
_entity_poly.pdbx_strand_id
1 'polypeptide(L)'
;MDPEPMAHINDDGAYQCLIDHLLQTASLASKMALEFGCREWGNLAGLWHDIGKYSSEFQKRISATDGGNAHIEATGKVDHSTAGAQHAAEMIKEKGFGKAIAYVIAGHHGGLPDGISPDSCLRSRLKKIIPDYSNCPKSILEPETLSSPLSLPFVPDYERTGVQFSLFIRMLYSCLVDGDFLDTEAFMDPKKGQYRGEYKSLPELGAVFFKNLEAMRKSAPLSPVNEKRELVLNQCLTAADREVGLFSLTVPTGGGKTLSSMAFALKHAAKHGLKRIIYVIPFTSIIEQNAEVFRSMVGDDSVLEHHSNFEPEDEDHRSRLAAENWDAPIIVTTNVQFFESLFANRSSRCRKLHNMANSVIILDEVQTLPAPY
;
A
#
# COMPACT_ATOMS: atom_id res chain seq x y z
N MET A 1 38.88 -12.93 -5.99
CA MET A 1 37.63 -12.22 -6.25
C MET A 1 37.13 -11.81 -4.89
N ASP A 2 36.93 -10.51 -4.66
CA ASP A 2 36.18 -10.09 -3.48
C ASP A 2 34.77 -10.69 -3.60
N PRO A 3 34.18 -11.17 -2.50
CA PRO A 3 32.82 -11.71 -2.52
C PRO A 3 31.84 -10.64 -3.02
N GLU A 4 30.84 -11.06 -3.78
CA GLU A 4 29.79 -10.15 -4.26
C GLU A 4 29.09 -9.48 -3.06
N PRO A 5 28.79 -8.17 -3.12
CA PRO A 5 28.10 -7.49 -2.02
C PRO A 5 26.76 -8.14 -1.69
N MET A 6 26.54 -8.41 -0.41
CA MET A 6 25.35 -9.10 0.10
C MET A 6 24.30 -8.10 0.58
N ALA A 7 23.02 -8.36 0.29
CA ALA A 7 21.89 -7.64 0.88
C ALA A 7 21.38 -8.32 2.17
N HIS A 8 21.19 -9.63 2.11
CA HIS A 8 20.60 -10.44 3.18
C HIS A 8 21.30 -11.80 3.28
N ILE A 9 21.22 -12.42 4.47
CA ILE A 9 21.63 -13.80 4.73
C ILE A 9 20.45 -14.48 5.44
N ASN A 10 20.04 -15.66 4.97
CA ASN A 10 18.97 -16.44 5.58
C ASN A 10 19.51 -17.38 6.68
N ASP A 11 18.60 -18.07 7.38
CA ASP A 11 18.95 -18.97 8.49
C ASP A 11 19.85 -20.15 8.06
N ASP A 12 19.77 -20.55 6.79
CA ASP A 12 20.60 -21.61 6.20
C ASP A 12 22.00 -21.11 5.78
N GLY A 13 22.29 -19.83 5.97
CA GLY A 13 23.56 -19.20 5.59
C GLY A 13 23.68 -18.90 4.08
N ALA A 14 22.61 -19.08 3.31
CA ALA A 14 22.53 -18.60 1.93
C ALA A 14 22.42 -17.07 1.94
N TYR A 15 23.05 -16.40 0.98
CA TYR A 15 23.00 -14.95 0.85
C TYR A 15 22.27 -14.52 -0.43
N GLN A 16 21.66 -13.34 -0.37
CA GLN A 16 21.09 -12.66 -1.52
C GLN A 16 22.07 -11.59 -2.01
N CYS A 17 22.38 -11.60 -3.31
CA CYS A 17 23.22 -10.56 -3.91
C CYS A 17 22.52 -9.20 -3.85
N LEU A 18 23.27 -8.15 -3.49
CA LEU A 18 22.73 -6.80 -3.31
C LEU A 18 22.16 -6.23 -4.60
N ILE A 19 22.81 -6.48 -5.73
CA ILE A 19 22.31 -6.01 -7.02
C ILE A 19 20.95 -6.63 -7.37
N ASP A 20 20.77 -7.93 -7.10
CA ASP A 20 19.52 -8.63 -7.38
C ASP A 20 18.40 -8.08 -6.50
N HIS A 21 18.67 -7.90 -5.20
CA HIS A 21 17.73 -7.28 -4.27
C HIS A 21 17.29 -5.88 -4.73
N LEU A 22 18.24 -5.01 -5.09
CA LEU A 22 17.92 -3.65 -5.57
C LEU A 22 17.07 -3.67 -6.85
N LEU A 23 17.39 -4.55 -7.80
CA LEU A 23 16.65 -4.69 -9.06
C LEU A 23 15.23 -5.23 -8.83
N GLN A 24 15.08 -6.22 -7.95
CA GLN A 24 13.80 -6.84 -7.65
C GLN A 24 12.89 -5.91 -6.85
N THR A 25 13.41 -5.26 -5.80
CA THR A 25 12.69 -4.23 -5.04
C THR A 25 12.28 -3.07 -5.96
N ALA A 26 13.16 -2.63 -6.87
CA ALA A 26 12.82 -1.62 -7.88
C ALA A 26 11.71 -2.06 -8.84
N SER A 27 11.73 -3.32 -9.27
CA SER A 27 10.69 -3.90 -10.14
C SER A 27 9.33 -3.93 -9.44
N LEU A 28 9.29 -4.40 -8.19
CA LEU A 28 8.07 -4.45 -7.38
C LEU A 28 7.52 -3.04 -7.09
N ALA A 29 8.38 -2.14 -6.61
CA ALA A 29 7.99 -0.75 -6.32
C ALA A 29 7.50 -0.02 -7.58
N SER A 30 8.18 -0.23 -8.72
CA SER A 30 7.78 0.29 -10.04
C SER A 30 6.40 -0.20 -10.47
N LYS A 31 6.15 -1.51 -10.33
CA LYS A 31 4.86 -2.14 -10.66
C LYS A 31 3.71 -1.58 -9.81
N MET A 32 3.93 -1.39 -8.51
CA MET A 32 2.91 -0.80 -7.62
C MET A 32 2.70 0.68 -7.91
N ALA A 33 3.77 1.43 -8.14
CA ALA A 33 3.68 2.87 -8.40
C ALA A 33 3.06 3.21 -9.77
N LEU A 34 3.13 2.28 -10.73
CA LEU A 34 2.46 2.39 -12.03
C LEU A 34 0.94 2.59 -11.89
N GLU A 35 0.32 2.01 -10.86
CA GLU A 35 -1.13 2.09 -10.65
C GLU A 35 -1.64 3.52 -10.49
N PHE A 36 -0.79 4.42 -10.02
CA PHE A 36 -1.07 5.85 -9.90
C PHE A 36 -0.13 6.69 -10.77
N GLY A 37 0.42 6.12 -11.85
CA GLY A 37 1.18 6.87 -12.86
C GLY A 37 2.57 7.32 -12.43
N CYS A 38 3.21 6.61 -11.48
CA CYS A 38 4.51 6.99 -10.91
C CYS A 38 5.54 5.86 -10.97
N ARG A 39 5.52 5.08 -12.06
CA ARG A 39 6.43 3.94 -12.29
C ARG A 39 7.90 4.28 -12.02
N GLU A 40 8.38 5.38 -12.61
CA GLU A 40 9.77 5.82 -12.54
C GLU A 40 10.17 6.21 -11.11
N TRP A 41 9.25 6.84 -10.35
CA TRP A 41 9.47 7.17 -8.95
C TRP A 41 9.70 5.91 -8.10
N GLY A 42 8.85 4.89 -8.29
CA GLY A 42 8.96 3.61 -7.59
C GLY A 42 10.25 2.87 -7.95
N ASN A 43 10.61 2.87 -9.25
CA ASN A 43 11.85 2.25 -9.72
C ASN A 43 13.09 2.88 -9.08
N LEU A 44 13.22 4.21 -9.12
CA LEU A 44 14.35 4.93 -8.55
C LEU A 44 14.42 4.76 -7.02
N ALA A 45 13.28 4.79 -6.33
CA ALA A 45 13.23 4.53 -4.89
C ALA A 45 13.79 3.14 -4.56
N GLY A 46 13.36 2.09 -5.28
CA GLY A 46 13.83 0.73 -5.05
C GLY A 46 15.30 0.51 -5.41
N LEU A 47 15.79 1.10 -6.51
CA LEU A 47 17.20 0.99 -6.90
C LEU A 47 18.14 1.64 -5.89
N TRP A 48 17.71 2.74 -5.28
CA TRP A 48 18.58 3.56 -4.45
C TRP A 48 18.45 3.31 -2.95
N HIS A 49 17.39 2.64 -2.48
CA HIS A 49 17.10 2.60 -1.04
C HIS A 49 18.26 2.06 -0.18
N ASP A 50 18.98 1.08 -0.74
CA ASP A 50 19.97 0.29 -0.04
C ASP A 50 21.40 0.39 -0.59
N ILE A 51 21.68 1.38 -1.43
CA ILE A 51 23.02 1.53 -2.03
C ILE A 51 24.13 1.71 -0.99
N GLY A 52 23.81 2.19 0.23
CA GLY A 52 24.76 2.26 1.34
C GLY A 52 25.27 0.90 1.82
N LYS A 53 24.57 -0.20 1.48
CA LYS A 53 25.04 -1.57 1.73
C LYS A 53 26.28 -1.92 0.93
N TYR A 54 26.63 -1.19 -0.14
CA TYR A 54 27.91 -1.35 -0.86
C TYR A 54 29.15 -0.90 -0.06
N SER A 55 28.95 -0.24 1.09
CA SER A 55 30.06 0.16 1.96
C SER A 55 30.79 -1.02 2.58
N SER A 56 32.11 -0.87 2.72
CA SER A 56 32.97 -1.89 3.33
C SER A 56 32.55 -2.18 4.77
N GLU A 57 32.10 -1.16 5.50
CA GLU A 57 31.61 -1.23 6.87
C GLU A 57 30.36 -2.09 6.98
N PHE A 58 29.40 -1.91 6.06
CA PHE A 58 28.20 -2.74 6.02
C PHE A 58 28.53 -4.19 5.65
N GLN A 59 29.34 -4.39 4.61
CA GLN A 59 29.70 -5.73 4.13
C GLN A 59 30.49 -6.54 5.18
N LYS A 60 31.42 -5.91 5.90
CA LYS A 60 32.13 -6.56 7.02
C LYS A 60 31.19 -6.98 8.15
N ARG A 61 30.17 -6.15 8.44
CA ARG A 61 29.19 -6.44 9.49
C ARG A 61 28.31 -7.62 9.12
N ILE A 62 27.73 -7.61 7.91
CA ILE A 62 26.82 -8.68 7.49
C ILE A 62 27.57 -10.01 7.34
N SER A 63 28.82 -10.00 6.86
CA SER A 63 29.66 -11.21 6.79
C SER A 63 30.08 -11.78 8.15
N ALA A 64 30.10 -10.95 9.20
CA ALA A 64 30.49 -11.35 10.56
C ALA A 64 29.31 -11.90 11.37
N THR A 65 28.10 -11.91 10.80
CA THR A 65 26.90 -12.39 11.49
C THR A 65 26.73 -13.87 11.18
N ASP A 66 27.09 -14.76 12.12
CA ASP A 66 26.83 -16.19 11.99
C ASP A 66 25.32 -16.42 11.87
N GLY A 67 24.91 -17.30 10.94
CA GLY A 67 23.53 -17.50 10.43
C GLY A 67 22.42 -17.77 11.46
N GLY A 68 22.72 -17.85 12.76
CA GLY A 68 21.71 -17.93 13.82
C GLY A 68 21.29 -16.58 14.44
N ASN A 69 21.97 -15.47 14.13
CA ASN A 69 21.68 -14.13 14.69
C ASN A 69 21.52 -13.02 13.62
N ALA A 70 21.39 -13.40 12.34
CA ALA A 70 21.23 -12.47 11.22
C ALA A 70 19.93 -11.64 11.27
N HIS A 71 18.98 -12.03 12.12
CA HIS A 71 17.72 -11.32 12.34
C HIS A 71 17.82 -10.09 13.26
N ILE A 72 19.00 -9.78 13.80
CA ILE A 72 19.15 -8.69 14.76
C ILE A 72 19.87 -7.51 14.09
N GLU A 73 19.10 -6.62 13.46
CA GLU A 73 19.53 -5.25 13.14
C GLU A 73 19.97 -4.44 14.39
N ALA A 74 19.94 -4.99 15.60
CA ALA A 74 20.10 -4.24 16.85
C ALA A 74 21.55 -4.10 17.36
N THR A 75 22.54 -4.82 16.82
CA THR A 75 23.95 -4.68 17.25
C THR A 75 24.76 -3.88 16.22
N GLY A 76 24.84 -2.55 16.44
CA GLY A 76 25.68 -1.64 15.65
C GLY A 76 25.15 -1.34 14.24
N LYS A 77 24.08 -0.54 14.13
CA LYS A 77 23.48 -0.13 12.85
C LYS A 77 24.48 0.70 12.02
N VAL A 78 24.98 0.11 10.92
CA VAL A 78 25.61 0.88 9.84
C VAL A 78 24.49 1.59 9.08
N ASP A 79 24.55 2.91 9.05
CA ASP A 79 23.56 3.77 8.38
C ASP A 79 23.73 3.67 6.86
N HIS A 80 22.98 2.77 6.25
CA HIS A 80 22.98 2.53 4.81
C HIS A 80 21.88 3.33 4.09
N SER A 81 20.72 3.56 4.74
CA SER A 81 19.59 4.25 4.12
C SER A 81 19.87 5.73 3.82
N THR A 82 20.75 6.37 4.59
CA THR A 82 21.12 7.78 4.34
C THR A 82 21.88 7.95 3.02
N ALA A 83 22.62 6.95 2.56
CA ALA A 83 23.34 7.01 1.27
C ALA A 83 22.39 7.17 0.09
N GLY A 84 21.36 6.32 0.01
CA GLY A 84 20.33 6.41 -1.03
C GLY A 84 19.56 7.72 -0.98
N ALA A 85 19.27 8.22 0.22
CA ALA A 85 18.56 9.48 0.39
C ALA A 85 19.39 10.69 -0.09
N GLN A 86 20.70 10.72 0.19
CA GLN A 86 21.60 11.76 -0.31
C GLN A 86 21.72 11.69 -1.83
N HIS A 87 21.97 10.50 -2.37
CA HIS A 87 22.09 10.27 -3.81
C HIS A 87 20.85 10.75 -4.57
N ALA A 88 19.64 10.39 -4.11
CA ALA A 88 18.38 10.82 -4.73
C ALA A 88 18.23 12.36 -4.75
N ALA A 89 18.57 13.03 -3.64
CA ALA A 89 18.48 14.48 -3.53
C ALA A 89 19.52 15.21 -4.39
N GLU A 90 20.67 14.60 -4.64
CA GLU A 90 21.75 15.15 -5.46
C GLU A 90 21.49 14.99 -6.96
N MET A 91 21.05 13.80 -7.37
CA MET A 91 20.79 13.46 -8.77
C MET A 91 19.55 14.17 -9.32
N ILE A 92 18.51 14.36 -8.51
CA ILE A 92 17.23 14.90 -8.96
C ILE A 92 16.92 16.23 -8.24
N LYS A 93 17.39 17.32 -8.84
CA LYS A 93 17.19 18.68 -8.31
C LYS A 93 15.88 19.32 -8.78
N GLU A 94 15.26 18.80 -9.83
CA GLU A 94 14.02 19.35 -10.38
C GLU A 94 12.93 19.42 -9.32
N LYS A 95 12.35 20.61 -9.10
CA LYS A 95 11.14 20.85 -8.27
C LYS A 95 11.18 20.23 -6.86
N GLY A 96 12.37 19.86 -6.36
CA GLY A 96 12.54 19.14 -5.09
C GLY A 96 12.15 17.65 -5.13
N PHE A 97 11.96 17.05 -6.31
CA PHE A 97 11.54 15.65 -6.47
C PHE A 97 12.52 14.64 -5.87
N GLY A 98 13.83 14.86 -6.02
CA GLY A 98 14.84 14.04 -5.34
C GLY A 98 14.68 14.04 -3.82
N LYS A 99 14.19 15.13 -3.22
CA LYS A 99 13.90 15.17 -1.78
C LYS A 99 12.69 14.33 -1.41
N ALA A 100 11.68 14.22 -2.27
CA ALA A 100 10.53 13.36 -2.03
C ALA A 100 10.94 11.88 -2.03
N ILE A 101 11.80 11.46 -2.97
CA ILE A 101 12.41 10.12 -2.98
C ILE A 101 13.32 9.94 -1.74
N ALA A 102 14.08 10.97 -1.36
CA ALA A 102 14.93 10.91 -0.18
C ALA A 102 14.14 10.69 1.12
N TYR A 103 12.94 11.24 1.27
CA TYR A 103 12.05 10.93 2.41
C TYR A 103 11.70 9.45 2.47
N VAL A 104 11.30 8.90 1.32
CA VAL A 104 10.89 7.50 1.16
C VAL A 104 12.06 6.58 1.53
N ILE A 105 13.23 6.83 0.95
CA ILE A 105 14.44 6.04 1.21
C ILE A 105 14.92 6.21 2.65
N ALA A 106 15.02 7.42 3.19
CA ALA A 106 15.52 7.62 4.56
C ALA A 106 14.65 6.90 5.60
N GLY A 107 13.36 6.71 5.29
CA GLY A 107 12.39 6.11 6.19
C GLY A 107 12.19 4.60 6.09
N HIS A 108 12.69 3.89 5.08
CA HIS A 108 12.21 2.51 4.78
C HIS A 108 12.33 1.51 5.96
N HIS A 109 13.33 1.63 6.83
CA HIS A 109 13.39 0.86 8.08
C HIS A 109 12.78 1.56 9.29
N GLY A 110 12.97 2.88 9.39
CA GLY A 110 12.69 3.66 10.61
C GLY A 110 11.32 4.35 10.63
N GLY A 111 10.58 4.32 9.52
CA GLY A 111 9.48 5.23 9.28
C GLY A 111 9.91 6.59 8.69
N LEU A 112 8.97 7.26 8.03
CA LEU A 112 9.17 8.56 7.41
C LEU A 112 9.63 9.59 8.46
N PRO A 113 10.80 10.22 8.26
CA PRO A 113 11.32 11.21 9.19
C PRO A 113 10.56 12.54 9.07
N ASP A 114 10.61 13.34 10.13
CA ASP A 114 10.26 14.75 10.02
C ASP A 114 11.22 15.48 9.07
N GLY A 115 10.75 16.56 8.44
CA GLY A 115 11.63 17.42 7.63
C GLY A 115 12.68 18.15 8.45
N ILE A 116 12.27 18.66 9.62
CA ILE A 116 13.13 19.36 10.57
C ILE A 116 12.66 18.96 11.97
N SER A 117 13.58 18.43 12.77
CA SER A 117 13.40 18.16 14.19
C SER A 117 14.75 18.27 14.91
N PRO A 118 14.76 18.46 16.25
CA PRO A 118 16.01 18.55 17.03
C PRO A 118 16.83 17.25 17.03
N ASP A 119 16.17 16.09 16.91
CA ASP A 119 16.80 14.77 17.02
C ASP A 119 17.27 14.27 15.64
N SER A 120 16.45 13.45 14.97
CA SER A 120 16.71 12.87 13.65
C SER A 120 15.64 13.35 12.66
N CYS A 121 16.06 14.10 11.63
CA CYS A 121 15.20 14.56 10.55
C CYS A 121 15.87 14.35 9.19
N LEU A 122 15.10 14.50 8.11
CA LEU A 122 15.65 14.40 6.76
C LEU A 122 16.76 15.44 6.53
N ARG A 123 16.58 16.68 7.01
CA ARG A 123 17.57 17.75 6.81
C ARG A 123 18.94 17.43 7.40
N SER A 124 19.00 16.78 8.56
CA SER A 124 20.28 16.39 9.16
C SER A 124 20.88 15.17 8.45
N ARG A 125 20.05 14.19 8.05
CA ARG A 125 20.47 13.03 7.25
C ARG A 125 21.10 13.44 5.92
N LEU A 126 20.52 14.39 5.19
CA LEU A 126 21.05 14.88 3.91
C LEU A 126 22.40 15.62 4.02
N LYS A 127 22.89 15.89 5.23
CA LYS A 127 24.20 16.53 5.48
C LYS A 127 25.18 15.62 6.23
N LYS A 128 24.76 14.41 6.56
CA LYS A 128 25.53 13.48 7.38
C LYS A 128 26.70 12.94 6.56
N ILE A 129 27.86 12.81 7.19
CA ILE A 129 28.98 12.06 6.59
C ILE A 129 28.65 10.57 6.72
N ILE A 130 28.66 9.87 5.60
CA ILE A 130 28.31 8.45 5.49
C ILE A 130 29.51 7.63 5.00
N PRO A 131 29.53 6.31 5.26
CA PRO A 131 30.51 5.41 4.68
C PRO A 131 30.55 5.49 3.15
N ASP A 132 31.71 5.22 2.57
CA ASP A 132 31.88 5.19 1.12
C ASP A 132 31.11 4.03 0.50
N TYR A 133 30.28 4.32 -0.50
CA TYR A 133 29.51 3.36 -1.27
C TYR A 133 29.90 3.37 -2.76
N SER A 134 31.07 3.90 -3.10
CA SER A 134 31.59 3.99 -4.47
C SER A 134 31.69 2.65 -5.22
N ASN A 135 31.68 1.52 -4.49
CA ASN A 135 31.58 0.18 -5.05
C ASN A 135 30.20 -0.12 -5.69
N CYS A 136 29.20 0.74 -5.50
CA CYS A 136 27.90 0.62 -6.14
C CYS A 136 28.05 0.77 -7.67
N PRO A 137 27.52 -0.16 -8.48
CA PRO A 137 27.61 -0.09 -9.93
C PRO A 137 27.01 1.20 -10.49
N LYS A 138 27.67 1.79 -11.48
CA LYS A 138 27.19 3.00 -12.15
C LYS A 138 25.79 2.81 -12.76
N SER A 139 25.46 1.61 -13.23
CA SER A 139 24.13 1.27 -13.76
C SER A 139 23.01 1.38 -12.72
N ILE A 140 23.33 1.29 -11.42
CA ILE A 140 22.38 1.49 -10.31
C ILE A 140 22.33 2.96 -9.90
N LEU A 141 23.49 3.64 -9.83
CA LEU A 141 23.56 5.06 -9.46
C LEU A 141 22.95 5.98 -10.53
N GLU A 142 23.18 5.67 -11.80
CA GLU A 142 22.73 6.42 -12.97
C GLU A 142 21.95 5.48 -13.92
N PRO A 143 20.77 4.98 -13.52
CA PRO A 143 19.99 4.08 -14.36
C PRO A 143 19.42 4.83 -15.56
N GLU A 144 19.16 4.12 -16.66
CA GLU A 144 18.59 4.75 -17.88
C GLU A 144 17.26 5.47 -17.61
N THR A 145 16.46 4.96 -16.66
CA THR A 145 15.19 5.55 -16.21
C THR A 145 15.34 6.96 -15.63
N LEU A 146 16.54 7.34 -15.18
CA LEU A 146 16.84 8.69 -14.70
C LEU A 146 16.70 9.76 -15.80
N SER A 147 16.85 9.36 -17.07
CA SER A 147 16.69 10.26 -18.22
C SER A 147 15.23 10.61 -18.51
N SER A 148 14.28 9.87 -17.92
CA SER A 148 12.86 10.14 -18.05
C SER A 148 12.42 11.25 -17.09
N PRO A 149 11.67 12.26 -17.54
CA PRO A 149 11.18 13.31 -16.65
C PRO A 149 10.19 12.71 -15.65
N LEU A 150 10.36 13.05 -14.37
CA LEU A 150 9.39 12.69 -13.34
C LEU A 150 8.17 13.60 -13.42
N SER A 151 6.98 13.01 -13.49
CA SER A 151 5.70 13.72 -13.41
C SER A 151 4.99 13.41 -12.09
N LEU A 152 4.32 14.41 -11.53
CA LEU A 152 3.39 14.19 -10.42
C LEU A 152 2.08 13.62 -10.95
N PRO A 153 1.40 12.74 -10.18
CA PRO A 153 0.11 12.17 -10.58
C PRO A 153 -1.06 13.11 -10.28
N PHE A 154 -0.77 14.34 -9.84
CA PHE A 154 -1.73 15.38 -9.53
C PHE A 154 -1.17 16.74 -9.94
N VAL A 155 -2.08 17.69 -10.13
CA VAL A 155 -1.71 19.11 -10.27
C VAL A 155 -1.57 19.70 -8.86
N PRO A 156 -0.40 20.27 -8.50
CA PRO A 156 -0.22 20.92 -7.21
C PRO A 156 -1.23 22.06 -7.03
N ASP A 157 -1.96 21.99 -5.94
CA ASP A 157 -2.90 23.01 -5.50
C ASP A 157 -2.25 23.78 -4.36
N TYR A 158 -2.09 25.09 -4.50
CA TYR A 158 -1.41 25.93 -3.51
C TYR A 158 -1.96 25.78 -2.09
N GLU A 159 -3.28 25.66 -1.93
CA GLU A 159 -3.91 25.54 -0.60
C GLU A 159 -3.74 24.14 0.01
N ARG A 160 -3.55 23.12 -0.85
CA ARG A 160 -3.48 21.70 -0.45
C ARG A 160 -2.13 21.05 -0.71
N THR A 161 -1.13 21.81 -1.14
CA THR A 161 0.17 21.30 -1.62
C THR A 161 0.84 20.42 -0.56
N GLY A 162 0.84 20.86 0.70
CA GLY A 162 1.40 20.07 1.80
C GLY A 162 0.75 18.70 1.94
N VAL A 163 -0.59 18.65 1.93
CA VAL A 163 -1.35 17.40 2.02
C VAL A 163 -1.09 16.53 0.78
N GLN A 164 -1.17 17.09 -0.43
CA GLN A 164 -0.94 16.34 -1.67
C GLN A 164 0.45 15.68 -1.69
N PHE A 165 1.51 16.44 -1.40
CA PHE A 165 2.87 15.88 -1.37
C PHE A 165 3.07 14.89 -0.23
N SER A 166 2.51 15.16 0.95
CA SER A 166 2.63 14.25 2.09
C SER A 166 1.94 12.90 1.86
N LEU A 167 0.81 12.88 1.16
CA LEU A 167 0.12 11.67 0.74
C LEU A 167 0.88 10.97 -0.38
N PHE A 168 1.38 11.72 -1.36
CA PHE A 168 2.18 11.17 -2.45
C PHE A 168 3.47 10.48 -1.95
N ILE A 169 4.20 11.13 -1.04
CA ILE A 169 5.38 10.54 -0.39
C ILE A 169 5.00 9.25 0.34
N ARG A 170 3.85 9.20 1.01
CA ARG A 170 3.36 7.98 1.69
C ARG A 170 2.97 6.88 0.72
N MET A 171 2.37 7.21 -0.43
CA MET A 171 2.05 6.25 -1.49
C MET A 171 3.33 5.64 -2.09
N LEU A 172 4.35 6.46 -2.36
CA LEU A 172 5.65 5.98 -2.82
C LEU A 172 6.39 5.17 -1.74
N TYR A 173 6.34 5.63 -0.50
CA TYR A 173 6.90 4.93 0.66
C TYR A 173 6.28 3.55 0.84
N SER A 174 4.96 3.46 0.68
CA SER A 174 4.22 2.21 0.67
C SER A 174 4.72 1.25 -0.41
N CYS A 175 4.96 1.74 -1.63
CA CYS A 175 5.50 0.93 -2.73
C CYS A 175 6.92 0.43 -2.42
N LEU A 176 7.81 1.31 -1.91
CA LEU A 176 9.18 0.92 -1.59
C LEU A 176 9.20 -0.15 -0.49
N VAL A 177 8.52 0.13 0.62
CA VAL A 177 8.49 -0.78 1.77
C VAL A 177 7.85 -2.11 1.40
N ASP A 178 6.70 -2.12 0.71
CA ASP A 178 6.10 -3.41 0.34
C ASP A 178 7.00 -4.18 -0.63
N GLY A 179 7.69 -3.50 -1.56
CA GLY A 179 8.65 -4.13 -2.47
C GLY A 179 9.83 -4.78 -1.75
N ASP A 180 10.45 -4.05 -0.82
CA ASP A 180 11.56 -4.51 0.02
C ASP A 180 11.16 -5.72 0.89
N PHE A 181 9.99 -5.63 1.52
CA PHE A 181 9.44 -6.73 2.32
C PHE A 181 9.12 -7.97 1.47
N LEU A 182 8.50 -7.80 0.31
CA LEU A 182 8.13 -8.93 -0.56
C LEU A 182 9.36 -9.63 -1.15
N ASP A 183 10.39 -8.89 -1.54
CA ASP A 183 11.64 -9.47 -2.04
C ASP A 183 12.39 -10.20 -0.92
N THR A 184 12.51 -9.57 0.26
CA THR A 184 13.11 -10.21 1.44
C THR A 184 12.33 -11.46 1.85
N GLU A 185 10.99 -11.40 1.88
CA GLU A 185 10.12 -12.54 2.21
C GLU A 185 10.31 -13.69 1.22
N ALA A 186 10.36 -13.41 -0.09
CA ALA A 186 10.56 -14.41 -1.12
C ALA A 186 11.93 -15.11 -1.01
N PHE A 187 12.96 -14.37 -0.58
CA PHE A 187 14.28 -14.93 -0.32
C PHE A 187 14.35 -15.75 0.99
N MET A 188 13.75 -15.24 2.06
CA MET A 188 13.81 -15.88 3.39
C MET A 188 12.93 -17.12 3.49
N ASP A 189 11.73 -17.08 2.91
CA ASP A 189 10.77 -18.18 2.94
C ASP A 189 10.03 -18.29 1.60
N PRO A 190 10.60 -19.02 0.62
CA PRO A 190 10.01 -19.17 -0.71
C PRO A 190 8.60 -19.80 -0.70
N LYS A 191 8.19 -20.45 0.41
CA LYS A 191 6.85 -21.05 0.53
C LYS A 191 5.78 -20.03 0.91
N LYS A 192 6.13 -18.94 1.61
CA LYS A 192 5.16 -17.90 2.01
C LYS A 192 4.48 -17.21 0.85
N GLY A 193 5.20 -16.99 -0.26
CA GLY A 193 4.64 -16.40 -1.47
C GLY A 193 3.46 -17.20 -2.06
N GLN A 194 3.36 -18.49 -1.76
CA GLN A 194 2.28 -19.37 -2.25
C GLN A 194 0.92 -19.08 -1.62
N TYR A 195 0.88 -18.42 -0.45
CA TYR A 195 -0.37 -18.06 0.22
C TYR A 195 -0.96 -16.74 -0.26
N ARG A 196 -0.23 -15.96 -1.08
CA ARG A 196 -0.67 -14.66 -1.60
C ARG A 196 -1.36 -14.80 -2.96
N GLY A 197 -2.45 -14.07 -3.18
CA GLY A 197 -2.86 -13.67 -4.53
C GLY A 197 -3.89 -14.53 -5.31
N GLU A 198 -4.52 -15.54 -4.73
CA GLU A 198 -5.58 -16.31 -5.43
C GLU A 198 -6.98 -15.72 -5.25
N TYR A 199 -7.15 -14.41 -5.49
CA TYR A 199 -8.45 -13.76 -5.37
C TYR A 199 -9.19 -13.75 -6.71
N LYS A 200 -10.52 -13.93 -6.65
CA LYS A 200 -11.39 -13.66 -7.79
C LYS A 200 -11.34 -12.16 -8.11
N SER A 201 -11.41 -11.84 -9.40
CA SER A 201 -11.51 -10.46 -9.87
C SER A 201 -12.85 -9.83 -9.46
N LEU A 202 -12.89 -8.49 -9.37
CA LEU A 202 -14.15 -7.77 -9.07
C LEU A 202 -15.29 -8.09 -10.06
N PRO A 203 -15.07 -8.27 -11.38
CA PRO A 203 -16.13 -8.73 -12.28
C PRO A 203 -16.67 -10.13 -11.93
N GLU A 204 -15.81 -11.08 -11.54
CA GLU A 204 -16.24 -12.42 -11.12
C GLU A 204 -17.04 -12.37 -9.82
N LEU A 205 -16.57 -11.59 -8.85
CA LEU A 205 -17.30 -11.35 -7.59
C LEU A 205 -18.63 -10.64 -7.84
N GLY A 206 -18.65 -9.68 -8.77
CA GLY A 206 -19.84 -8.99 -9.22
C GLY A 206 -20.88 -9.97 -9.79
N ALA A 207 -20.46 -10.94 -10.61
CA ALA A 207 -21.37 -11.95 -11.15
C ALA A 207 -22.04 -12.79 -10.06
N VAL A 208 -21.29 -13.20 -9.03
CA VAL A 208 -21.81 -13.92 -7.86
C VAL A 208 -22.79 -13.03 -7.08
N PHE A 209 -22.37 -11.79 -6.79
CA PHE A 209 -23.16 -10.81 -6.07
C PHE A 209 -24.51 -10.55 -6.74
N PHE A 210 -24.52 -10.24 -8.04
CA PHE A 210 -25.74 -9.90 -8.76
C PHE A 210 -26.70 -11.09 -8.88
N LYS A 211 -26.18 -12.30 -9.01
CA LYS A 211 -26.99 -13.54 -8.95
C LYS A 211 -27.68 -13.68 -7.59
N ASN A 212 -26.93 -13.53 -6.50
CA ASN A 212 -27.47 -13.65 -5.14
C ASN A 212 -28.47 -12.52 -4.83
N LEU A 213 -28.17 -11.30 -5.27
CA LEU A 213 -29.05 -10.15 -5.15
C LEU A 213 -30.37 -10.36 -5.91
N GLU A 214 -30.33 -10.94 -7.11
CA GLU A 214 -31.54 -11.26 -7.88
C GLU A 214 -32.38 -12.33 -7.17
N ALA A 215 -31.75 -13.38 -6.64
CA ALA A 215 -32.45 -14.41 -5.86
C ALA A 215 -33.15 -13.82 -4.63
N MET A 216 -32.44 -12.97 -3.87
CA MET A 216 -33.00 -12.24 -2.73
C MET A 216 -34.21 -11.39 -3.15
N ARG A 217 -34.08 -10.62 -4.24
CA ARG A 217 -35.16 -9.78 -4.77
C ARG A 217 -36.40 -10.60 -5.14
N LYS A 218 -36.23 -11.78 -5.76
CA LYS A 218 -37.35 -12.68 -6.12
C LYS A 218 -38.07 -13.27 -4.89
N SER A 219 -37.34 -13.53 -3.82
CA SER A 219 -37.90 -14.04 -2.56
C SER A 219 -38.51 -12.97 -1.65
N ALA A 220 -38.26 -11.69 -1.93
CA ALA A 220 -38.68 -10.60 -1.05
C ALA A 220 -40.21 -10.36 -1.15
N PRO A 221 -40.91 -10.18 -0.02
CA PRO A 221 -42.35 -9.90 -0.05
C PRO A 221 -42.61 -8.51 -0.65
N LEU A 222 -43.73 -8.38 -1.36
CA LEU A 222 -44.20 -7.08 -1.83
C LEU A 222 -44.56 -6.21 -0.63
N SER A 223 -43.86 -5.10 -0.47
CA SER A 223 -44.13 -4.10 0.56
C SER A 223 -43.69 -2.71 0.10
N PRO A 224 -44.31 -1.63 0.61
CA PRO A 224 -43.87 -0.27 0.30
C PRO A 224 -42.38 -0.02 0.61
N VAL A 225 -41.84 -0.70 1.64
CA VAL A 225 -40.43 -0.60 2.00
C VAL A 225 -39.54 -1.26 0.93
N ASN A 226 -39.91 -2.44 0.44
CA ASN A 226 -39.13 -3.13 -0.60
C ASN A 226 -39.23 -2.41 -1.96
N GLU A 227 -40.35 -1.77 -2.28
CA GLU A 227 -40.45 -0.89 -3.46
C GLU A 227 -39.47 0.29 -3.37
N LYS A 228 -39.33 0.92 -2.19
CA LYS A 228 -38.35 2.00 -1.98
C LYS A 228 -36.91 1.50 -2.05
N ARG A 229 -36.62 0.33 -1.48
CA ARG A 229 -35.29 -0.31 -1.58
C ARG A 229 -34.93 -0.61 -3.04
N GLU A 230 -35.88 -1.11 -3.82
CA GLU A 230 -35.71 -1.37 -5.25
C GLU A 230 -35.46 -0.07 -6.03
N LEU A 231 -36.15 1.02 -5.69
CA LEU A 231 -35.88 2.34 -6.26
C LEU A 231 -34.45 2.83 -5.96
N VAL A 232 -34.00 2.70 -4.71
CA VAL A 232 -32.63 3.07 -4.29
C VAL A 232 -31.58 2.25 -5.04
N LEU A 233 -31.78 0.94 -5.15
CA LEU A 233 -30.90 0.05 -5.89
C LEU A 233 -30.78 0.48 -7.36
N ASN A 234 -31.91 0.74 -8.04
CA ASN A 234 -31.90 1.14 -9.45
C ASN A 234 -31.22 2.51 -9.67
N GLN A 235 -31.38 3.45 -8.74
CA GLN A 235 -30.65 4.71 -8.76
C GLN A 235 -29.14 4.51 -8.64
N CYS A 236 -28.71 3.63 -7.72
CA CYS A 236 -27.30 3.25 -7.55
C CYS A 236 -26.74 2.60 -8.81
N LEU A 237 -27.44 1.62 -9.39
CA LEU A 237 -27.01 0.96 -10.62
C LEU A 237 -26.92 1.92 -11.81
N THR A 238 -27.82 2.91 -11.90
CA THR A 238 -27.77 3.93 -12.94
C THR A 238 -26.60 4.90 -12.71
N ALA A 239 -26.34 5.30 -11.45
CA ALA A 239 -25.23 6.19 -11.12
C ALA A 239 -23.87 5.53 -11.36
N ALA A 240 -23.75 4.21 -11.21
CA ALA A 240 -22.53 3.46 -11.45
C ALA A 240 -22.00 3.59 -12.89
N ASP A 241 -22.87 3.98 -13.83
CA ASP A 241 -22.49 4.23 -15.23
C ASP A 241 -21.84 5.60 -15.48
N ARG A 242 -21.82 6.50 -14.49
CA ARG A 242 -21.17 7.82 -14.62
C ARG A 242 -19.64 7.69 -14.54
N GLU A 243 -18.95 8.76 -14.92
CA GLU A 243 -17.49 8.88 -14.78
C GLU A 243 -17.03 8.73 -13.33
N VAL A 244 -15.78 8.30 -13.14
CA VAL A 244 -15.15 8.20 -11.83
C VAL A 244 -15.15 9.57 -11.14
N GLY A 245 -15.56 9.61 -9.88
CA GLY A 245 -15.68 10.85 -9.13
C GLY A 245 -16.29 10.66 -7.75
N LEU A 246 -16.80 11.76 -7.18
CA LEU A 246 -17.45 11.77 -5.88
C LEU A 246 -18.97 11.59 -6.02
N PHE A 247 -19.52 10.68 -5.22
CA PHE A 247 -20.94 10.36 -5.19
C PHE A 247 -21.48 10.49 -3.76
N SER A 248 -22.76 10.81 -3.62
CA SER A 248 -23.46 10.82 -2.34
C SER A 248 -24.72 9.96 -2.41
N LEU A 249 -24.96 9.20 -1.34
CA LEU A 249 -26.13 8.33 -1.19
C LEU A 249 -26.87 8.66 0.11
N THR A 250 -27.92 9.46 0.00
CA THR A 250 -28.75 9.86 1.15
C THR A 250 -29.98 8.98 1.24
N VAL A 251 -29.92 7.98 2.13
CA VAL A 251 -30.99 6.99 2.32
C VAL A 251 -31.19 6.78 3.83
N PRO A 252 -32.43 6.79 4.34
CA PRO A 252 -32.69 6.54 5.76
C PRO A 252 -32.31 5.11 6.15
N THR A 253 -32.08 4.88 7.44
CA THR A 253 -31.78 3.55 7.99
C THR A 253 -32.84 2.54 7.58
N GLY A 254 -32.40 1.33 7.22
CA GLY A 254 -33.28 0.29 6.69
C GLY A 254 -33.67 0.44 5.21
N GLY A 255 -33.26 1.53 4.54
CA GLY A 255 -33.54 1.77 3.12
C GLY A 255 -32.64 1.01 2.12
N GLY A 256 -31.85 0.05 2.58
CA GLY A 256 -31.03 -0.82 1.71
C GLY A 256 -29.70 -0.21 1.26
N LYS A 257 -29.12 0.71 2.05
CA LYS A 257 -27.87 1.42 1.74
C LYS A 257 -26.70 0.46 1.47
N THR A 258 -26.47 -0.51 2.34
CA THR A 258 -25.32 -1.44 2.30
C THR A 258 -25.23 -2.24 0.99
N LEU A 259 -26.30 -2.95 0.61
CA LEU A 259 -26.29 -3.72 -0.65
C LEU A 259 -26.35 -2.83 -1.88
N SER A 260 -27.03 -1.69 -1.82
CA SER A 260 -27.11 -0.77 -2.96
C SER A 260 -25.77 -0.07 -3.24
N SER A 261 -25.02 0.31 -2.21
CA SER A 261 -23.67 0.89 -2.35
C SER A 261 -22.67 -0.16 -2.84
N MET A 262 -22.74 -1.41 -2.35
CA MET A 262 -21.93 -2.51 -2.88
C MET A 262 -22.27 -2.83 -4.34
N ALA A 263 -23.55 -2.85 -4.72
CA ALA A 263 -24.00 -3.02 -6.10
C ALA A 263 -23.47 -1.90 -7.01
N PHE A 264 -23.52 -0.64 -6.55
CA PHE A 264 -22.88 0.48 -7.22
C PHE A 264 -21.39 0.22 -7.41
N ALA A 265 -20.67 -0.11 -6.34
CA ALA A 265 -19.22 -0.24 -6.36
C ALA A 265 -18.74 -1.36 -7.27
N LEU A 266 -19.37 -2.54 -7.25
CA LEU A 266 -19.05 -3.66 -8.13
C LEU A 266 -19.29 -3.30 -9.60
N LYS A 267 -20.44 -2.69 -9.92
CA LYS A 267 -20.75 -2.27 -11.29
C LYS A 267 -19.81 -1.16 -11.78
N HIS A 268 -19.56 -0.15 -10.94
CA HIS A 268 -18.70 0.98 -11.27
C HIS A 268 -17.24 0.53 -11.45
N ALA A 269 -16.75 -0.34 -10.57
CA ALA A 269 -15.40 -0.90 -10.67
C ALA A 269 -15.22 -1.74 -11.93
N ALA A 270 -16.17 -2.62 -12.24
CA ALA A 270 -16.12 -3.41 -13.48
C ALA A 270 -16.14 -2.55 -14.74
N LYS A 271 -16.92 -1.46 -14.74
CA LYS A 271 -17.01 -0.52 -15.87
C LYS A 271 -15.69 0.22 -16.11
N HIS A 272 -15.06 0.70 -15.05
CA HIS A 272 -13.89 1.58 -15.13
C HIS A 272 -12.56 0.87 -14.90
N GLY A 273 -12.56 -0.47 -14.80
CA GLY A 273 -11.35 -1.25 -14.57
C GLY A 273 -10.70 -1.00 -13.21
N LEU A 274 -11.48 -0.60 -12.20
CA LEU A 274 -10.99 -0.40 -10.84
C LEU A 274 -10.71 -1.77 -10.21
N LYS A 275 -9.74 -1.79 -9.29
CA LYS A 275 -9.16 -3.04 -8.78
C LYS A 275 -9.76 -3.48 -7.46
N ARG A 276 -10.23 -2.55 -6.64
CA ARG A 276 -10.69 -2.85 -5.27
C ARG A 276 -11.90 -2.04 -4.85
N ILE A 277 -12.59 -2.57 -3.85
CA ILE A 277 -13.64 -1.89 -3.09
C ILE A 277 -13.20 -1.83 -1.64
N ILE A 278 -13.13 -0.63 -1.08
CA ILE A 278 -12.78 -0.38 0.32
C ILE A 278 -14.02 0.18 1.02
N TYR A 279 -14.67 -0.66 1.82
CA TYR A 279 -15.83 -0.32 2.61
C TYR A 279 -15.40 0.15 4.00
N VAL A 280 -15.55 1.44 4.28
CA VAL A 280 -15.10 2.10 5.50
C VAL A 280 -16.30 2.40 6.39
N ILE A 281 -16.31 1.88 7.62
CA ILE A 281 -17.42 2.01 8.56
C ILE A 281 -17.01 2.73 9.86
N PRO A 282 -17.95 3.37 10.56
CA PRO A 282 -17.62 4.18 11.73
C PRO A 282 -17.36 3.36 13.01
N PHE A 283 -18.15 2.31 13.26
CA PHE A 283 -18.13 1.59 14.53
C PHE A 283 -17.68 0.14 14.34
N THR A 284 -16.82 -0.33 15.24
CA THR A 284 -16.34 -1.72 15.26
C THR A 284 -17.46 -2.73 15.51
N SER A 285 -18.55 -2.36 16.19
CA SER A 285 -19.66 -3.28 16.50
C SER A 285 -20.48 -3.72 15.28
N ILE A 286 -20.31 -3.08 14.12
CA ILE A 286 -21.09 -3.34 12.89
C ILE A 286 -20.21 -3.98 11.80
N ILE A 287 -18.89 -4.07 12.01
CA ILE A 287 -17.96 -4.58 10.99
C ILE A 287 -18.21 -6.04 10.67
N GLU A 288 -18.28 -6.88 11.69
CA GLU A 288 -18.51 -8.32 11.55
C GLU A 288 -19.83 -8.58 10.82
N GLN A 289 -20.88 -7.82 11.17
CA GLN A 289 -22.19 -7.92 10.52
C GLN A 289 -22.15 -7.53 9.03
N ASN A 290 -21.50 -6.42 8.70
CA ASN A 290 -21.40 -5.97 7.31
C ASN A 290 -20.48 -6.87 6.48
N ALA A 291 -19.37 -7.33 7.06
CA ALA A 291 -18.46 -8.28 6.44
C ALA A 291 -19.18 -9.60 6.13
N GLU A 292 -19.98 -10.13 7.06
CA GLU A 292 -20.79 -11.34 6.86
C GLU A 292 -21.84 -11.16 5.75
N VAL A 293 -22.50 -9.99 5.69
CA VAL A 293 -23.42 -9.67 4.59
C VAL A 293 -22.69 -9.67 3.24
N PHE A 294 -21.45 -9.19 3.17
CA PHE A 294 -20.69 -9.24 1.92
C PHE A 294 -20.20 -10.65 1.60
N ARG A 295 -19.67 -11.39 2.57
CA ARG A 295 -19.25 -12.80 2.42
C ARG A 295 -20.39 -13.68 1.89
N SER A 296 -21.58 -13.58 2.49
CA SER A 296 -22.77 -14.30 2.01
C SER A 296 -23.20 -13.93 0.58
N MET A 297 -22.82 -12.74 0.10
CA MET A 297 -23.16 -12.25 -1.23
C MET A 297 -22.11 -12.54 -2.30
N VAL A 298 -20.82 -12.52 -1.96
CA VAL A 298 -19.71 -12.68 -2.94
C VAL A 298 -18.89 -13.97 -2.75
N GLY A 299 -19.02 -14.64 -1.60
CA GLY A 299 -18.19 -15.76 -1.15
C GLY A 299 -17.12 -15.35 -0.14
N ASP A 300 -16.73 -16.28 0.74
CA ASP A 300 -15.87 -16.02 1.91
C ASP A 300 -14.43 -15.63 1.54
N ASP A 301 -13.85 -16.26 0.51
CA ASP A 301 -12.42 -16.15 0.18
C ASP A 301 -11.96 -14.80 -0.39
N SER A 302 -12.86 -13.82 -0.50
CA SER A 302 -12.62 -12.56 -1.23
C SER A 302 -12.94 -11.29 -0.45
N VAL A 303 -13.37 -11.42 0.80
CA VAL A 303 -13.65 -10.30 1.70
C VAL A 303 -12.62 -10.29 2.83
N LEU A 304 -11.74 -9.29 2.82
CA LEU A 304 -10.83 -9.02 3.90
C LEU A 304 -11.49 -8.12 4.94
N GLU A 305 -11.56 -8.58 6.17
CA GLU A 305 -12.01 -7.80 7.33
C GLU A 305 -10.78 -7.32 8.12
N HIS A 306 -10.62 -6.01 8.29
CA HIS A 306 -9.44 -5.45 8.94
C HIS A 306 -9.81 -4.26 9.84
N HIS A 307 -9.80 -4.50 11.16
CA HIS A 307 -9.96 -3.49 12.21
C HIS A 307 -9.14 -3.84 13.45
N SER A 308 -9.00 -2.88 14.39
CA SER A 308 -8.12 -2.97 15.56
C SER A 308 -8.39 -4.13 16.52
N ASN A 309 -9.56 -4.77 16.44
CA ASN A 309 -9.94 -5.91 17.30
C ASN A 309 -9.90 -7.25 16.56
N PHE A 310 -9.59 -7.26 15.27
CA PHE A 310 -9.52 -8.49 14.47
C PHE A 310 -8.05 -8.75 14.13
N GLU A 311 -7.42 -9.55 14.96
CA GLU A 311 -6.21 -10.26 14.59
C GLU A 311 -6.66 -11.59 13.95
N PRO A 312 -6.37 -11.83 12.67
CA PRO A 312 -6.71 -13.12 12.07
C PRO A 312 -6.04 -14.24 12.88
N GLU A 313 -6.76 -15.35 13.12
CA GLU A 313 -6.23 -16.50 13.87
C GLU A 313 -4.89 -16.99 13.27
N ASP A 314 -4.03 -17.62 14.08
CA ASP A 314 -2.68 -18.06 13.67
C ASP A 314 -2.67 -18.97 12.45
N GLU A 315 -3.78 -19.66 12.19
CA GLU A 315 -3.95 -20.60 11.08
C GLU A 315 -4.35 -19.90 9.76
N ASP A 316 -4.85 -18.66 9.77
CA ASP A 316 -5.23 -17.91 8.57
C ASP A 316 -4.09 -17.00 8.08
N HIS A 317 -3.02 -17.65 7.60
CA HIS A 317 -1.85 -16.99 7.03
C HIS A 317 -2.22 -16.04 5.87
N ARG A 318 -3.25 -16.37 5.09
CA ARG A 318 -3.66 -15.57 3.93
C ARG A 318 -4.30 -14.26 4.34
N SER A 319 -5.23 -14.26 5.30
CA SER A 319 -5.86 -13.03 5.79
C SER A 319 -4.87 -12.10 6.49
N ARG A 320 -3.84 -12.63 7.15
CA ARG A 320 -2.77 -11.81 7.75
C ARG A 320 -1.95 -11.08 6.70
N LEU A 321 -1.47 -11.82 5.72
CA LEU A 321 -0.67 -11.25 4.62
C LEU A 321 -1.48 -10.22 3.84
N ALA A 322 -2.78 -10.47 3.66
CA ALA A 322 -3.72 -9.54 3.05
C ALA A 322 -4.00 -8.30 3.91
N ALA A 323 -4.04 -8.44 5.24
CA ALA A 323 -4.18 -7.32 6.16
C ALA A 323 -2.96 -6.39 6.11
N GLU A 324 -1.75 -6.95 5.94
CA GLU A 324 -0.50 -6.18 5.87
C GLU A 324 -0.44 -5.24 4.66
N ASN A 325 -0.93 -5.68 3.50
CA ASN A 325 -0.79 -4.95 2.24
C ASN A 325 -2.12 -4.55 1.59
N TRP A 326 -3.29 -4.97 2.08
CA TRP A 326 -4.59 -4.74 1.44
C TRP A 326 -4.68 -5.28 0.01
N ASP A 327 -4.22 -6.52 -0.21
CA ASP A 327 -4.23 -7.14 -1.53
C ASP A 327 -5.59 -7.72 -1.96
N ALA A 328 -6.52 -7.95 -1.02
CA ALA A 328 -7.86 -8.46 -1.30
C ALA A 328 -8.73 -7.50 -2.15
N PRO A 329 -9.64 -8.02 -2.99
CA PRO A 329 -10.48 -7.21 -3.87
C PRO A 329 -11.57 -6.43 -3.13
N ILE A 330 -12.10 -6.98 -2.03
CA ILE A 330 -13.07 -6.30 -1.16
C ILE A 330 -12.48 -6.23 0.24
N ILE A 331 -12.39 -5.01 0.77
CA ILE A 331 -11.80 -4.71 2.06
C ILE A 331 -12.85 -4.01 2.92
N VAL A 332 -13.13 -4.53 4.10
CA VAL A 332 -13.99 -3.89 5.09
C VAL A 332 -13.12 -3.42 6.25
N THR A 333 -13.14 -2.13 6.52
CA THR A 333 -12.28 -1.50 7.53
C THR A 333 -13.00 -0.37 8.27
N THR A 334 -12.40 0.16 9.32
CA THR A 334 -12.99 1.27 10.09
C THR A 334 -12.47 2.63 9.62
N ASN A 335 -13.22 3.69 9.93
CA ASN A 335 -12.76 5.08 9.74
C ASN A 335 -11.39 5.30 10.38
N VAL A 336 -11.20 4.86 11.63
CA VAL A 336 -9.93 4.98 12.34
C VAL A 336 -8.82 4.29 11.55
N GLN A 337 -8.99 3.02 11.18
CA GLN A 337 -7.96 2.27 10.47
C GLN A 337 -7.65 2.88 9.08
N PHE A 338 -8.67 3.30 8.35
CA PHE A 338 -8.53 3.92 7.04
C PHE A 338 -7.77 5.25 7.12
N PHE A 339 -8.23 6.19 7.96
CA PHE A 339 -7.62 7.52 8.07
C PHE A 339 -6.26 7.46 8.78
N GLU A 340 -6.08 6.68 9.84
CA GLU A 340 -4.77 6.54 10.49
C GLU A 340 -3.71 6.01 9.51
N SER A 341 -4.08 5.12 8.60
CA SER A 341 -3.17 4.64 7.56
C SER A 341 -2.68 5.79 6.68
N LEU A 342 -3.57 6.70 6.27
CA LEU A 342 -3.23 7.87 5.44
C LEU A 342 -2.30 8.87 6.13
N PHE A 343 -2.29 8.92 7.47
CA PHE A 343 -1.45 9.84 8.25
C PHE A 343 -0.24 9.16 8.91
N ALA A 344 -0.17 7.83 8.88
CA ALA A 344 0.91 7.05 9.48
C ALA A 344 2.28 7.39 8.87
N ASN A 345 3.34 7.06 9.61
CA ASN A 345 4.73 7.24 9.17
C ASN A 345 5.56 5.96 9.32
N ARG A 346 5.02 4.85 9.84
CA ARG A 346 5.75 3.58 10.03
C ARG A 346 5.43 2.60 8.90
N SER A 347 6.42 1.79 8.50
CA SER A 347 6.32 0.78 7.45
C SER A 347 5.10 -0.13 7.63
N SER A 348 4.90 -0.71 8.81
CA SER A 348 3.80 -1.62 9.12
C SER A 348 2.40 -1.07 8.84
N ARG A 349 2.19 0.24 9.01
CA ARG A 349 0.89 0.88 8.74
C ARG A 349 0.79 1.41 7.32
N CYS A 350 1.90 1.86 6.74
CA CYS A 350 1.92 2.44 5.39
C CYS A 350 1.99 1.41 4.27
N ARG A 351 2.44 0.16 4.54
CA ARG A 351 2.68 -0.88 3.52
C ARG A 351 1.49 -1.09 2.56
N LYS A 352 0.26 -0.94 3.05
CA LYS A 352 -0.98 -1.08 2.29
C LYS A 352 -1.47 0.11 1.47
N LEU A 353 -0.91 1.31 1.65
CA LEU A 353 -1.49 2.54 1.08
C LEU A 353 -1.54 2.54 -0.44
N HIS A 354 -0.50 2.03 -1.12
CA HIS A 354 -0.47 1.99 -2.58
C HIS A 354 -1.65 1.19 -3.16
N ASN A 355 -2.18 0.22 -2.43
CA ASN A 355 -3.34 -0.58 -2.85
C ASN A 355 -4.68 0.16 -2.77
N MET A 356 -4.72 1.38 -2.21
CA MET A 356 -5.87 2.28 -2.32
C MET A 356 -6.01 2.90 -3.72
N ALA A 357 -4.95 2.90 -4.54
CA ALA A 357 -5.04 3.37 -5.93
C ALA A 357 -6.07 2.54 -6.71
N ASN A 358 -6.76 3.19 -7.67
CA ASN A 358 -7.77 2.55 -8.52
C ASN A 358 -8.84 1.77 -7.72
N SER A 359 -9.32 2.33 -6.61
CA SER A 359 -10.32 1.70 -5.74
C SER A 359 -11.61 2.50 -5.66
N VAL A 360 -12.75 1.81 -5.48
CA VAL A 360 -13.99 2.43 -5.02
C VAL A 360 -13.96 2.47 -3.49
N ILE A 361 -13.92 3.67 -2.91
CA ILE A 361 -13.97 3.84 -1.46
C ILE A 361 -15.40 4.22 -1.07
N ILE A 362 -16.02 3.41 -0.21
CA ILE A 362 -17.35 3.66 0.34
C ILE A 362 -17.20 4.10 1.78
N LEU A 363 -17.50 5.37 2.08
CA LEU A 363 -17.57 5.87 3.46
C LEU A 363 -19.00 5.71 3.96
N ASP A 364 -19.25 4.70 4.80
CA ASP A 364 -20.56 4.49 5.40
C ASP A 364 -20.77 5.41 6.60
N GLU A 365 -22.02 5.86 6.76
CA GLU A 365 -22.44 6.82 7.79
C GLU A 365 -21.47 8.01 7.97
N VAL A 366 -21.00 8.59 6.86
CA VAL A 366 -19.99 9.67 6.82
C VAL A 366 -20.29 10.86 7.75
N GLN A 367 -21.56 11.09 8.10
CA GLN A 367 -21.96 12.13 9.05
C GLN A 367 -21.44 11.92 10.47
N THR A 368 -20.91 10.74 10.80
CA THR A 368 -20.25 10.50 12.10
C THR A 368 -18.85 11.08 12.17
N LEU A 369 -18.26 11.50 11.04
CA LEU A 369 -16.96 12.17 11.04
C LEU A 369 -17.07 13.54 11.72
N PRO A 370 -16.04 13.97 12.48
CA PRO A 370 -16.06 15.27 13.14
C PRO A 370 -16.27 16.40 12.11
N ALA A 371 -17.22 17.30 12.39
CA ALA A 371 -17.33 18.54 11.62
C ALA A 371 -16.10 19.43 11.88
N PRO A 372 -15.63 20.20 10.87
CA PRO A 372 -14.57 21.18 11.09
C PRO A 372 -15.02 22.19 12.16
N TYR A 373 -14.12 22.45 13.12
CA TYR A 373 -14.32 23.42 14.20
C TYR A 373 -14.11 24.86 13.71
#